data_AF-A0A2T5NMS6-F1
#
_entry.id   AF-A0A2T5NMS6-F1
#
_cell.length_a   1.000
_cell.length_b   1.000
_cell.length_c   1.000
_cell.angle_alpha   90.00
_cell.angle_beta   90.00
_cell.angle_gamma   90.00
#
_symmetry.space_group_name_H-M   'P 1'
#
loop_
_entity.id
_entity.type
_entity.pdbx_description
1 polymer ?
#
loop_
_entity_poly.entity_id
_entity_poly.type
_entity_poly.pdbx_seq_one_letter_code
_entity_poly.pdbx_strand_id
1 'polypeptide(L)'
;MPPGAVVGFRRRGKAGVRTLIAQTALQPGRLKLGNRLFFVLIITCVTITSLITSSIANTASEHGESHKVKKTQWQHGVSALLLSALLGGCASFGPDSAPATQLDAGQLRLSDGQGGQIASDWWTQLNDTTLNQLVARALQEAPSLKLAEARLRQARAAVGIVEGNSGPKLDFSANMTQLNYEFPAPISRDYVNAYTAMLMGSWEFDFWGKHRGQIDEAVGQQQAIAFEGAQTRLTLTQAVIAQYTQLQRLQAQSAVLAKRIQLAESRQTLTQARINAGLLPGDNQRGNEVSLHRLRQQQSALAQDSDRARHALAALTGQGPDALNALQAAKSAALPPLDADSLHAELLGKRPDIAAQRARVEAMAGAVKAARAEFYPNIKLTAFAGQTSLELNKLMNGDSTFWGFMPAISLPIFHSGAIQANLGKQKAGYDLAVHSYNQTVLDAMRDAADAVSGWQQSGKQLEQARQAQDSSGRAADSAAARFKAGIINKLNLLDAQDSALAQQSARIDAEAGRKLAWVSLNTALGGGFNAAPATH
;
A
#
# COMPACT_ATOMS: atom_id res chain seq x y z
N MET A 1 43.64 -25.81 54.07
CA MET A 1 44.46 -25.57 55.27
C MET A 1 44.96 -24.14 55.20
N PRO A 2 44.99 -23.39 56.31
CA PRO A 2 43.85 -22.93 57.13
C PRO A 2 44.04 -21.40 57.44
N PRO A 3 43.45 -20.75 58.48
CA PRO A 3 42.45 -21.13 59.50
C PRO A 3 41.24 -20.14 59.53
N GLY A 4 40.16 -20.27 60.30
CA GLY A 4 39.77 -21.17 61.39
C GLY A 4 39.05 -20.39 62.51
N ALA A 5 37.97 -20.97 63.03
CA ALA A 5 37.31 -20.75 64.35
C ALA A 5 36.30 -19.58 64.48
N VAL A 6 35.20 -19.62 65.24
CA VAL A 6 34.85 -20.36 66.49
C VAL A 6 33.34 -20.65 66.58
N VAL A 7 33.02 -21.74 67.30
CA VAL A 7 31.71 -22.30 67.71
C VAL A 7 31.00 -21.46 68.79
N GLY A 8 29.67 -21.38 68.75
CA GLY A 8 28.83 -20.90 69.86
C GLY A 8 27.47 -21.61 69.93
N PHE A 9 27.28 -22.45 70.94
CA PHE A 9 26.13 -23.34 71.18
C PHE A 9 25.25 -22.74 72.31
N ARG A 10 23.92 -22.60 72.16
CA ARG A 10 22.94 -22.83 73.27
C ARG A 10 21.44 -22.81 72.87
N ARG A 11 20.84 -23.99 73.09
CA ARG A 11 19.46 -24.42 73.47
C ARG A 11 18.25 -23.45 73.57
N ARG A 12 17.15 -23.99 73.01
CA ARG A 12 15.72 -24.13 73.47
C ARG A 12 14.81 -22.89 73.55
N GLY A 13 13.65 -23.01 72.87
CA GLY A 13 12.39 -22.37 73.28
C GLY A 13 11.30 -22.41 72.20
N LYS A 14 10.25 -23.22 72.41
CA LYS A 14 9.01 -23.22 71.62
C LYS A 14 8.24 -21.91 71.86
N ALA A 15 7.59 -21.37 70.82
CA ALA A 15 6.17 -20.96 70.78
C ALA A 15 5.92 -19.73 69.90
N GLY A 16 4.80 -19.75 69.17
CA GLY A 16 3.92 -18.58 69.12
C GLY A 16 3.90 -17.78 67.84
N VAL A 17 3.05 -18.21 66.91
CA VAL A 17 2.40 -17.37 65.90
C VAL A 17 1.85 -16.08 66.53
N ARG A 18 2.34 -14.91 66.10
CA ARG A 18 1.57 -13.66 65.88
C ARG A 18 2.53 -12.49 65.57
N THR A 19 2.13 -11.70 64.58
CA THR A 19 2.55 -10.32 64.26
C THR A 19 3.74 -10.16 63.31
N LEU A 20 3.43 -9.97 62.02
CA LEU A 20 4.21 -9.08 61.14
C LEU A 20 3.30 -8.49 60.06
N ILE A 21 2.39 -7.59 60.47
CA ILE A 21 1.80 -6.58 59.59
C ILE A 21 2.32 -5.24 60.11
N ALA A 22 3.51 -4.85 59.65
CA ALA A 22 3.97 -3.47 59.53
C ALA A 22 5.35 -3.50 58.87
N GLN A 23 5.56 -2.56 57.93
CA GLN A 23 6.83 -2.19 57.31
C GLN A 23 7.41 -3.13 56.25
N THR A 24 6.90 -2.99 55.03
CA THR A 24 7.79 -2.62 53.91
C THR A 24 7.02 -1.77 52.91
N ALA A 25 7.23 -0.47 53.00
CA ALA A 25 6.68 0.53 52.12
C ALA A 25 7.66 0.82 50.97
N LEU A 26 7.09 1.19 49.82
CA LEU A 26 7.61 2.16 48.84
C LEU A 26 8.81 1.77 47.96
N GLN A 27 8.50 1.38 46.72
CA GLN A 27 9.20 1.90 45.54
C GLN A 27 8.18 2.48 44.53
N PRO A 28 8.40 3.70 44.00
CA PRO A 28 7.48 4.33 43.04
C PRO A 28 7.92 4.02 41.61
N GLY A 29 7.05 3.40 40.81
CA GLY A 29 7.27 3.30 39.37
C GLY A 29 6.51 2.17 38.70
N ARG A 30 5.66 2.53 37.72
CA ARG A 30 4.96 1.66 36.76
C ARG A 30 3.83 0.77 37.29
N LEU A 31 2.72 1.38 37.66
CA LEU A 31 1.39 0.76 37.52
C LEU A 31 0.46 1.82 36.90
N LYS A 32 0.06 1.60 35.64
CA LYS A 32 -0.87 2.48 34.91
C LYS A 32 -2.23 2.51 35.62
N LEU A 33 -2.89 3.67 35.57
CA LEU A 33 -4.17 3.98 36.23
C LEU A 33 -5.25 2.88 36.07
N GLY A 34 -5.26 2.17 34.93
CA GLY A 34 -6.17 1.05 34.65
C GLY A 34 -6.04 -0.17 35.58
N ASN A 35 -4.83 -0.54 36.00
CA ASN A 35 -4.64 -1.64 36.96
C ASN A 35 -5.13 -1.29 38.36
N ARG A 36 -5.12 0.00 38.72
CA ARG A 36 -5.65 0.47 40.00
C ARG A 36 -7.18 0.46 40.00
N LEU A 37 -7.83 0.87 38.91
CA LEU A 37 -9.29 0.79 38.79
C LEU A 37 -9.79 -0.66 38.78
N PHE A 38 -9.09 -1.56 38.11
CA PHE A 38 -9.44 -2.99 38.06
C PHE A 38 -9.41 -3.63 39.46
N PHE A 39 -8.38 -3.34 40.25
CA PHE A 39 -8.29 -3.80 41.64
C PHE A 39 -9.35 -3.18 42.55
N VAL A 40 -9.63 -1.88 42.39
CA VAL A 40 -10.65 -1.19 43.18
C VAL A 40 -12.04 -1.76 42.89
N LEU A 41 -12.40 -1.98 41.61
CA LEU A 41 -13.72 -2.50 41.24
C LEU A 41 -13.98 -3.90 41.81
N ILE A 42 -12.97 -4.77 41.77
CA ILE A 42 -13.03 -6.12 42.34
C ILE A 42 -13.20 -6.07 43.86
N ILE A 43 -12.49 -5.19 44.56
CA ILE A 43 -12.60 -5.04 46.03
C ILE A 43 -13.98 -4.48 46.41
N THR A 44 -14.54 -3.52 45.67
CA THR A 44 -15.91 -3.04 45.90
C THR A 44 -16.97 -4.10 45.62
N CYS A 45 -16.80 -4.94 44.60
CA CYS A 45 -17.77 -5.98 44.28
C CYS A 45 -17.78 -7.10 45.35
N VAL A 46 -16.62 -7.45 45.90
CA VAL A 46 -16.50 -8.44 46.99
C VAL A 46 -17.08 -7.91 48.31
N THR A 47 -16.90 -6.63 48.62
CA THR A 47 -17.46 -6.02 49.84
C THR A 47 -18.98 -5.87 49.77
N ILE A 48 -19.55 -5.52 48.61
CA ILE A 48 -21.00 -5.44 48.41
C ILE A 48 -21.65 -6.83 48.50
N THR A 49 -21.05 -7.87 47.92
CA THR A 49 -21.58 -9.25 48.02
C THR A 49 -21.54 -9.78 49.46
N SER A 50 -20.53 -9.40 50.24
CA SER A 50 -20.41 -9.74 51.68
C SER A 50 -21.45 -9.00 52.55
N LEU A 51 -21.76 -7.74 52.22
CA LEU A 51 -22.81 -6.96 52.89
C LEU A 51 -24.22 -7.50 52.61
N ILE A 52 -24.48 -7.97 51.39
CA ILE A 52 -25.79 -8.53 51.02
C ILE A 52 -26.01 -9.91 51.68
N THR A 53 -24.98 -10.76 51.75
CA THR A 53 -25.07 -12.07 52.41
C THR A 53 -25.18 -11.97 53.93
N SER A 54 -24.56 -10.96 54.56
CA SER A 54 -24.74 -10.68 55.99
C SER A 54 -26.12 -10.08 56.30
N SER A 55 -26.68 -9.25 55.42
CA SER A 55 -28.03 -8.68 55.60
C SER A 55 -29.14 -9.74 55.49
N ILE A 56 -29.01 -10.71 54.58
CA ILE A 56 -30.00 -11.79 54.40
C ILE A 56 -29.92 -12.82 55.55
N ALA A 57 -28.73 -13.03 56.11
CA ALA A 57 -28.55 -13.91 57.28
C ALA A 57 -29.16 -13.31 58.57
N ASN A 58 -29.21 -11.98 58.69
CA ASN A 58 -29.71 -11.30 59.89
C ASN A 58 -31.24 -11.17 59.94
N THR A 59 -31.94 -11.30 58.81
CA THR A 59 -33.41 -11.26 58.73
C THR A 59 -34.09 -12.62 58.93
N ALA A 60 -33.33 -13.70 59.11
CA ALA A 60 -33.86 -15.06 59.20
C ALA A 60 -33.83 -15.68 60.62
N SER A 61 -33.55 -14.90 61.67
CA SER A 61 -33.34 -15.44 63.03
C SER A 61 -34.46 -15.14 64.05
N GLU A 62 -35.73 -15.03 63.64
CA GLU A 62 -36.81 -14.82 64.60
C GLU A 62 -37.74 -16.01 64.86
N HIS A 63 -37.68 -17.13 64.13
CA HIS A 63 -38.52 -18.29 64.44
C HIS A 63 -37.72 -19.61 64.53
N GLY A 64 -37.65 -20.15 65.75
CA GLY A 64 -37.99 -21.55 66.04
C GLY A 64 -37.10 -22.67 65.51
N GLU A 65 -36.44 -23.32 66.47
CA GLU A 65 -36.00 -24.72 66.47
C GLU A 65 -34.75 -25.18 65.70
N SER A 66 -34.02 -26.05 66.42
CA SER A 66 -32.64 -26.41 66.22
C SER A 66 -32.47 -27.59 65.27
N HIS A 67 -31.92 -27.35 64.08
CA HIS A 67 -31.12 -28.34 63.37
C HIS A 67 -29.86 -27.67 62.82
N LYS A 68 -28.75 -27.75 63.58
CA LYS A 68 -27.41 -27.31 63.17
C LYS A 68 -26.87 -28.22 62.07
N VAL A 69 -27.25 -27.95 60.83
CA VAL A 69 -26.61 -28.55 59.66
C VAL A 69 -25.33 -27.78 59.34
N LYS A 70 -24.20 -28.50 59.28
CA LYS A 70 -22.87 -28.03 58.83
C LYS A 70 -22.84 -27.59 57.35
N LYS A 71 -23.79 -26.76 56.89
CA LYS A 71 -23.92 -26.34 55.48
C LYS A 71 -23.13 -25.06 55.15
N THR A 72 -22.79 -24.26 56.16
CA THR A 72 -22.18 -22.93 55.96
C THR A 72 -20.70 -22.97 55.61
N GLN A 73 -19.94 -23.98 56.03
CA GLN A 73 -18.49 -24.06 55.74
C GLN A 73 -18.16 -24.47 54.30
N TRP A 74 -19.03 -25.23 53.63
CA TRP A 74 -18.78 -25.71 52.26
C TRP A 74 -19.02 -24.61 51.21
N GLN A 75 -19.97 -23.72 51.44
CA GLN A 75 -20.29 -22.59 50.53
C GLN A 75 -19.19 -21.51 50.49
N HIS A 76 -18.51 -21.26 51.62
CA HIS A 76 -17.41 -20.30 51.69
C HIS A 76 -16.13 -20.86 51.05
N GLY A 77 -15.89 -22.17 51.16
CA GLY A 77 -14.76 -22.85 50.52
C GLY A 77 -14.85 -22.85 48.98
N VAL A 78 -16.03 -23.16 48.43
CA VAL A 78 -16.27 -23.16 46.98
C VAL A 78 -16.19 -21.74 46.40
N SER A 79 -16.72 -20.74 47.10
CA SER A 79 -16.64 -19.33 46.68
C SER A 79 -15.20 -18.81 46.68
N ALA A 80 -14.40 -19.16 47.70
CA ALA A 80 -12.99 -18.80 47.76
C ALA A 80 -12.14 -19.52 46.68
N LEU A 81 -12.43 -20.79 46.37
CA LEU A 81 -11.76 -21.55 45.31
C LEU A 81 -12.08 -21.01 43.91
N LEU A 82 -13.34 -20.64 43.65
CA LEU A 82 -13.77 -19.97 42.41
C LEU A 82 -13.09 -18.60 42.25
N LEU A 83 -13.04 -17.80 43.32
CA LEU A 83 -12.36 -16.50 43.31
C LEU A 83 -10.85 -16.63 43.08
N SER A 84 -10.22 -17.65 43.68
CA SER A 84 -8.80 -17.96 43.50
C SER A 84 -8.48 -18.45 42.08
N ALA A 85 -9.36 -19.26 41.49
CA ALA A 85 -9.24 -19.71 40.10
C ALA A 85 -9.44 -18.57 39.09
N LEU A 86 -10.32 -17.61 39.39
CA LEU A 86 -10.54 -16.39 38.60
C LEU A 86 -9.36 -15.42 38.68
N LEU A 87 -8.65 -15.36 39.82
CA LEU A 87 -7.48 -14.48 40.01
C LEU A 87 -6.18 -15.06 39.43
N GLY A 88 -6.10 -16.37 39.21
CA GLY A 88 -4.92 -17.04 38.62
C GLY A 88 -4.86 -16.98 37.09
N GLY A 89 -5.96 -16.63 36.42
CA GLY A 89 -6.05 -16.51 34.97
C GLY A 89 -5.74 -15.10 34.47
N CYS A 90 -4.51 -14.60 34.64
CA CYS A 90 -4.09 -13.42 33.89
C CYS A 90 -4.27 -13.71 32.39
N ALA A 91 -5.13 -12.94 31.72
CA ALA A 91 -5.33 -13.07 30.27
C ALA A 91 -3.99 -12.88 29.56
N SER A 92 -3.40 -14.00 29.09
CA SER A 92 -2.17 -13.96 28.31
C SER A 92 -2.49 -13.34 26.95
N PHE A 93 -1.71 -12.34 26.56
CA PHE A 93 -1.73 -11.74 25.21
C PHE A 93 -1.13 -12.69 24.14
N GLY A 94 -0.80 -13.93 24.52
CA GLY A 94 -0.07 -14.88 23.69
C GLY A 94 1.45 -14.64 23.75
N PRO A 95 2.24 -15.37 22.95
CA PRO A 95 3.67 -15.14 22.86
C PRO A 95 3.99 -13.71 22.39
N ASP A 96 4.96 -13.08 23.05
CA ASP A 96 5.40 -11.73 22.71
C ASP A 96 6.65 -11.82 21.82
N SER A 97 6.45 -11.74 20.51
CA SER A 97 7.53 -11.52 19.55
C SER A 97 7.87 -10.03 19.48
N ALA A 98 9.16 -9.72 19.38
CA ALA A 98 9.60 -8.36 19.09
C ALA A 98 9.05 -7.95 17.71
N PRO A 99 8.43 -6.77 17.56
CA PRO A 99 7.90 -6.32 16.29
C PRO A 99 9.02 -6.15 15.26
N ALA A 100 8.72 -6.38 13.99
CA ALA A 100 9.66 -6.10 12.91
C ALA A 100 10.08 -4.62 12.90
N THR A 101 11.36 -4.37 12.60
CA THR A 101 11.94 -3.03 12.54
C THR A 101 11.91 -2.50 11.10
N GLN A 102 11.39 -1.28 10.93
CA GLN A 102 11.45 -0.57 9.66
C GLN A 102 12.89 -0.15 9.36
N LEU A 103 13.32 -0.31 8.10
CA LEU A 103 14.58 0.25 7.62
C LEU A 103 14.51 1.77 7.64
N ASP A 104 15.50 2.39 8.27
CA ASP A 104 15.69 3.84 8.22
C ASP A 104 16.43 4.20 6.92
N ALA A 105 15.71 4.86 6.00
CA ALA A 105 16.28 5.34 4.75
C ALA A 105 17.48 6.30 4.97
N GLY A 106 17.51 7.02 6.11
CA GLY A 106 18.64 7.89 6.47
C GLY A 106 19.89 7.12 6.91
N GLN A 107 19.74 5.93 7.49
CA GLN A 107 20.87 5.07 7.87
C GLN A 107 21.51 4.36 6.68
N LEU A 108 20.81 4.28 5.55
CA LEU A 108 21.25 3.63 4.32
C LEU A 108 22.22 4.47 3.47
N ARG A 109 22.63 5.66 3.96
CA ARG A 109 23.72 6.52 3.42
C ARG A 109 23.75 6.62 1.89
N LEU A 110 22.69 7.20 1.30
CA LEU A 110 22.85 7.85 -0.01
C LEU A 110 23.04 9.34 0.28
N SER A 111 24.30 9.80 0.28
CA SER A 111 24.82 11.19 0.30
C SER A 111 24.00 12.27 1.08
N ASP A 112 24.66 13.04 1.96
CA ASP A 112 24.05 14.04 2.87
C ASP A 112 23.74 15.43 2.24
N GLY A 113 23.33 15.50 0.97
CA GLY A 113 23.04 16.77 0.29
C GLY A 113 21.56 17.13 0.27
N GLN A 114 21.25 18.43 0.24
CA GLN A 114 19.87 18.91 0.08
C GLN A 114 19.39 18.62 -1.34
N GLY A 115 18.52 17.62 -1.49
CA GLY A 115 17.98 17.21 -2.79
C GLY A 115 17.13 18.30 -3.43
N GLY A 116 17.48 18.70 -4.66
CA GLY A 116 16.69 19.65 -5.45
C GLY A 116 15.24 19.19 -5.67
N GLN A 117 14.31 20.13 -5.73
CA GLN A 117 12.89 19.83 -5.93
C GLN A 117 12.62 19.52 -7.41
N ILE A 118 12.20 18.29 -7.72
CA ILE A 118 11.72 17.92 -9.05
C ILE A 118 10.30 18.50 -9.21
N ALA A 119 10.06 19.19 -10.33
CA ALA A 119 8.74 19.71 -10.64
C ALA A 119 7.73 18.56 -10.90
N SER A 120 6.49 18.71 -10.48
CA SER A 120 5.44 17.68 -10.63
C SER A 120 5.08 17.36 -12.09
N ASP A 121 5.50 18.22 -13.01
CA ASP A 121 5.35 18.18 -14.47
C ASP A 121 6.71 18.11 -15.17
N TRP A 122 7.74 17.54 -14.52
CA TRP A 122 9.13 17.44 -14.97
C TRP A 122 9.36 17.13 -16.46
N TRP A 123 8.46 16.38 -17.11
CA TRP A 123 8.54 16.06 -18.53
C TRP A 123 8.41 17.27 -19.45
N THR A 124 7.83 18.38 -19.00
CA THR A 124 7.70 19.62 -19.78
C THR A 124 9.06 20.20 -20.18
N GLN A 125 10.11 19.89 -19.42
CA GLN A 125 11.50 20.26 -19.73
C GLN A 125 12.04 19.61 -21.01
N LEU A 126 11.36 18.58 -21.55
CA LEU A 126 11.67 18.00 -22.87
C LEU A 126 11.28 18.93 -24.03
N ASN A 127 10.56 20.02 -23.77
CA ASN A 127 10.16 21.04 -24.74
C ASN A 127 9.46 20.47 -25.98
N ASP A 128 8.60 19.47 -25.78
CA ASP A 128 7.84 18.82 -26.85
C ASP A 128 6.33 19.00 -26.61
N THR A 129 5.70 19.88 -27.39
CA THR A 129 4.29 20.22 -27.23
C THR A 129 3.37 19.05 -27.51
N THR A 130 3.72 18.19 -28.48
CA THR A 130 2.94 16.99 -28.81
C THR A 130 2.99 15.98 -27.68
N LEU A 131 4.17 15.78 -27.09
CA LEU A 131 4.33 14.95 -25.90
C LEU A 131 3.51 15.49 -24.72
N ASN A 132 3.58 16.79 -24.47
CA ASN A 132 2.84 17.41 -23.37
C ASN A 132 1.32 17.22 -23.52
N GLN A 133 0.80 17.32 -24.75
CA GLN A 133 -0.62 17.05 -25.05
C GLN A 133 -0.98 15.57 -24.82
N LEU A 134 -0.12 14.64 -25.23
CA LEU A 134 -0.35 13.20 -24.99
C LEU A 134 -0.36 12.87 -23.49
N VAL A 135 0.59 13.40 -22.71
CA VAL A 135 0.63 13.21 -21.26
C VAL A 135 -0.59 13.85 -20.60
N ALA A 136 -0.93 15.09 -20.94
CA ALA A 136 -2.09 15.78 -20.39
C ALA A 136 -3.39 14.98 -20.64
N ARG A 137 -3.58 14.47 -21.86
CA ARG A 137 -4.72 13.64 -22.20
C ARG A 137 -4.72 12.32 -21.43
N ALA A 138 -3.59 11.63 -21.34
CA ALA A 138 -3.49 10.40 -20.54
C ALA A 138 -3.85 10.65 -19.08
N LEU A 139 -3.38 11.74 -18.48
CA LEU A 139 -3.72 12.10 -17.10
C LEU A 139 -5.17 12.52 -16.90
N GLN A 140 -5.92 12.82 -17.97
CA GLN A 140 -7.34 13.17 -17.89
C GLN A 140 -8.26 11.98 -18.17
N GLU A 141 -7.89 11.17 -19.18
CA GLU A 141 -8.79 10.20 -19.82
C GLU A 141 -8.38 8.74 -19.61
N ALA A 142 -7.15 8.44 -19.16
CA ALA A 142 -6.70 7.05 -19.07
C ALA A 142 -7.53 6.23 -18.05
N PRO A 143 -8.07 5.06 -18.46
CA PRO A 143 -8.85 4.20 -17.58
C PRO A 143 -8.07 3.71 -16.34
N SER A 144 -6.75 3.55 -16.43
CA SER A 144 -5.90 3.16 -15.30
C SER A 144 -5.93 4.20 -14.17
N LEU A 145 -5.98 5.48 -14.50
CA LEU A 145 -6.09 6.56 -13.51
C LEU A 145 -7.52 6.67 -12.98
N LYS A 146 -8.55 6.51 -13.83
CA LYS A 146 -9.96 6.43 -13.38
C LYS A 146 -10.19 5.27 -12.41
N LEU A 147 -9.51 4.14 -12.60
CA LEU A 147 -9.53 3.02 -11.68
C LEU A 147 -8.92 3.39 -10.32
N ALA A 148 -7.79 4.11 -10.32
CA ALA A 148 -7.17 4.60 -9.08
C ALA A 148 -8.08 5.60 -8.34
N GLU A 149 -8.72 6.53 -9.06
CA GLU A 149 -9.70 7.47 -8.50
C GLU A 149 -10.90 6.73 -7.87
N ALA A 150 -11.43 5.70 -8.54
CA ALA A 150 -12.52 4.89 -8.03
C ALA A 150 -12.13 4.12 -6.77
N ARG A 151 -10.93 3.53 -6.73
CA ARG A 151 -10.38 2.86 -5.53
C ARG A 151 -10.24 3.83 -4.36
N LEU A 152 -9.80 5.06 -4.61
CA LEU A 152 -9.72 6.08 -3.56
C LEU A 152 -11.10 6.48 -3.02
N ARG A 153 -12.11 6.63 -3.89
CA ARG A 153 -13.50 6.86 -3.45
C ARG A 153 -14.04 5.69 -2.63
N GLN A 154 -13.76 4.45 -3.04
CA GLN A 154 -14.12 3.25 -2.30
C GLN A 154 -13.45 3.23 -0.90
N ALA A 155 -12.16 3.56 -0.83
CA ALA A 155 -11.44 3.63 0.44
C ALA A 155 -11.98 4.71 1.38
N ARG A 156 -12.32 5.90 0.86
CA ARG A 156 -12.99 6.96 1.63
C ARG A 156 -14.33 6.50 2.19
N ALA A 157 -15.13 5.80 1.39
CA ALA A 157 -16.39 5.24 1.86
C ALA A 157 -16.18 4.17 2.94
N ALA A 158 -15.12 3.35 2.82
CA ALA A 158 -14.75 2.38 3.84
C ALA A 158 -14.38 3.05 5.18
N VAL A 159 -13.64 4.17 5.16
CA VAL A 159 -13.40 4.99 6.35
C VAL A 159 -14.72 5.45 6.96
N GLY A 160 -15.62 6.01 6.15
CA GLY A 160 -16.93 6.47 6.62
C GLY A 160 -17.79 5.36 7.25
N ILE A 161 -17.69 4.11 6.75
CA ILE A 161 -18.36 2.95 7.37
C ILE A 161 -17.79 2.66 8.76
N VAL A 162 -16.47 2.67 8.92
CA VAL A 162 -15.82 2.39 10.21
C VAL A 162 -16.09 3.53 11.21
N GLU A 163 -16.01 4.78 10.77
CA GLU A 163 -16.37 5.95 11.58
C GLU A 163 -17.85 5.91 12.00
N GLY A 164 -18.77 5.65 11.08
CA GLY A 164 -20.20 5.52 11.38
C GLY A 164 -20.49 4.37 12.36
N ASN A 165 -19.73 3.28 12.29
CA ASN A 165 -19.85 2.16 13.24
C ASN A 165 -19.35 2.49 14.66
N SER A 166 -18.49 3.50 14.82
CA SER A 166 -18.01 3.98 16.12
C SER A 166 -18.96 4.98 16.81
N GLY A 167 -19.91 5.52 16.05
CA GLY A 167 -20.89 6.50 16.54
C GLY A 167 -22.17 5.88 17.14
N PRO A 168 -23.04 6.69 17.73
CA PRO A 168 -24.38 6.28 18.13
C PRO A 168 -25.21 5.83 16.92
N LYS A 169 -25.94 4.73 17.08
CA LYS A 169 -26.87 4.17 16.11
C LYS A 169 -28.29 4.36 16.62
N LEU A 170 -29.23 4.65 15.73
CA LEU A 170 -30.65 4.75 16.04
C LEU A 170 -31.44 4.03 14.95
N ASP A 171 -32.13 2.97 15.34
CA ASP A 171 -32.92 2.13 14.44
C ASP A 171 -34.40 2.20 14.81
N PHE A 172 -35.27 2.15 13.81
CA PHE A 172 -36.71 1.94 14.00
C PHE A 172 -37.04 0.50 13.59
N SER A 173 -37.82 -0.18 14.42
CA SER A 173 -38.36 -1.50 14.08
C SER A 173 -39.85 -1.56 14.41
N ALA A 174 -40.60 -2.23 13.54
CA ALA A 174 -42.01 -2.55 13.75
C ALA A 174 -42.20 -4.03 13.44
N ASN A 175 -42.76 -4.79 14.39
CA ASN A 175 -42.97 -6.22 14.24
C ASN A 175 -44.29 -6.67 14.88
N MET A 176 -44.81 -7.80 14.39
CA MET A 176 -45.89 -8.55 14.99
C MET A 176 -45.35 -9.92 15.37
N THR A 177 -45.38 -10.25 16.65
CA THR A 177 -44.99 -11.56 17.17
C THR A 177 -46.26 -12.30 17.59
N GLN A 178 -46.55 -13.45 16.99
CA GLN A 178 -47.63 -14.32 17.44
C GLN A 178 -47.05 -15.40 18.37
N LEU A 179 -47.52 -15.43 19.61
CA LEU A 179 -47.16 -16.44 20.60
C LEU A 179 -48.30 -17.44 20.72
N ASN A 180 -48.04 -18.69 20.35
CA ASN A 180 -48.98 -19.79 20.55
C ASN A 180 -48.75 -20.38 21.95
N TYR A 181 -49.78 -20.36 22.78
CA TYR A 181 -49.75 -21.02 24.08
C TYR A 181 -50.58 -22.31 24.01
N GLU A 182 -49.93 -23.44 24.29
CA GLU A 182 -50.60 -24.71 24.53
C GLU A 182 -50.76 -24.88 26.05
N PHE A 183 -51.97 -24.65 26.54
CA PHE A 183 -52.33 -24.94 27.92
C PHE A 183 -52.81 -26.41 28.05
N PRO A 184 -52.55 -27.09 29.17
CA PRO A 184 -53.16 -28.38 29.46
C PRO A 184 -54.69 -28.24 29.51
N ALA A 185 -55.41 -29.26 29.02
CA ALA A 185 -56.87 -29.29 29.05
C ALA A 185 -57.43 -28.98 30.46
N PRO A 186 -58.51 -28.20 30.59
CA PRO A 186 -59.51 -27.89 29.56
C PRO A 186 -59.30 -26.56 28.81
N ILE A 187 -58.22 -25.81 29.07
CA ILE A 187 -57.97 -24.52 28.42
C ILE A 187 -57.38 -24.82 27.03
N SER A 188 -58.18 -24.69 25.97
CA SER A 188 -57.75 -24.96 24.60
C SER A 188 -56.71 -23.95 24.11
N ARG A 189 -55.95 -24.37 23.09
CA ARG A 189 -54.97 -23.58 22.33
C ARG A 189 -55.43 -22.14 22.11
N ASP A 190 -54.62 -21.20 22.59
CA ASP A 190 -54.85 -19.76 22.40
C ASP A 190 -53.60 -19.14 21.78
N TYR A 191 -53.79 -18.07 21.00
CA TYR A 191 -52.70 -17.32 20.42
C TYR A 191 -52.80 -15.85 20.81
N VAL A 192 -51.67 -15.28 21.18
CA VAL A 192 -51.58 -13.87 21.54
C VAL A 192 -50.70 -13.18 20.51
N ASN A 193 -51.24 -12.16 19.86
CA ASN A 193 -50.44 -11.28 19.00
C ASN A 193 -49.84 -10.16 19.86
N ALA A 194 -48.56 -9.88 19.68
CA ALA A 194 -47.88 -8.73 20.25
C ALA A 194 -47.38 -7.85 19.12
N TYR A 195 -47.94 -6.65 19.01
CA TYR A 195 -47.53 -5.61 18.07
C TYR A 195 -46.54 -4.70 18.78
N THR A 196 -45.35 -4.51 18.21
CA THR A 196 -44.32 -3.64 18.79
C THR A 196 -43.78 -2.72 17.72
N ALA A 197 -43.76 -1.42 18.00
CA ALA A 197 -43.06 -0.40 17.21
C ALA A 197 -42.10 0.35 18.14
N MET A 198 -40.80 0.28 17.88
CA MET A 198 -39.79 0.89 18.77
C MET A 198 -38.66 1.57 18.00
N LEU A 199 -38.18 2.66 18.59
CA LEU A 199 -36.88 3.23 18.33
C LEU A 199 -35.87 2.62 19.30
N MET A 200 -34.72 2.20 18.77
CA MET A 200 -33.63 1.61 19.53
C MET A 200 -32.32 2.34 19.21
N GLY A 201 -31.80 3.06 20.19
CA GLY A 201 -30.50 3.69 20.16
C GLY A 201 -29.43 2.79 20.77
N SER A 202 -28.24 2.70 20.17
CA SER A 202 -27.10 2.04 20.82
C SER A 202 -25.76 2.72 20.51
N TRP A 203 -24.85 2.73 21.48
CA TRP A 203 -23.52 3.31 21.34
C TRP A 203 -22.49 2.55 22.19
N GLU A 204 -21.30 2.32 21.63
CA GLU A 204 -20.17 1.69 22.32
C GLU A 204 -19.13 2.76 22.68
N PHE A 205 -18.77 2.85 23.96
CA PHE A 205 -17.78 3.82 24.42
C PHE A 205 -16.36 3.31 24.17
N ASP A 206 -15.55 4.12 23.49
CA ASP A 206 -14.18 3.73 23.11
C ASP A 206 -13.11 4.08 24.15
N PHE A 207 -13.22 3.54 25.36
CA PHE A 207 -12.25 3.81 26.44
C PHE A 207 -10.84 3.27 26.16
N TRP A 208 -10.75 2.19 25.37
CA TRP A 208 -9.51 1.46 25.12
C TRP A 208 -8.92 1.73 23.73
N GLY A 209 -9.57 2.56 22.92
CA GLY A 209 -9.12 2.90 21.58
C GLY A 209 -9.31 1.78 20.56
N LYS A 210 -10.28 0.89 20.76
CA LYS A 210 -10.69 -0.14 19.79
C LYS A 210 -11.18 0.50 18.50
N HIS A 211 -12.19 1.36 18.60
CA HIS A 211 -12.75 2.05 17.43
C HIS A 211 -11.76 3.04 16.85
N ARG A 212 -10.99 3.74 17.71
CA ARG A 212 -9.93 4.61 17.23
C ARG A 212 -8.90 3.84 16.42
N GLY A 213 -8.44 2.68 16.88
CA GLY A 213 -7.51 1.82 16.13
C GLY A 213 -8.07 1.31 14.81
N GLN A 214 -9.37 0.97 14.75
CA GLN A 214 -10.04 0.58 13.49
C GLN A 214 -10.11 1.74 12.51
N ILE A 215 -10.33 2.97 13.00
CA ILE A 215 -10.36 4.17 12.16
C ILE A 215 -8.94 4.52 11.71
N ASP A 216 -7.95 4.44 12.60
CA ASP A 216 -6.52 4.63 12.28
C ASP A 216 -6.10 3.64 11.16
N GLU A 217 -6.53 2.38 11.22
CA GLU A 217 -6.33 1.37 10.18
C GLU A 217 -6.96 1.79 8.84
N ALA A 218 -8.25 2.13 8.85
CA ALA A 218 -8.97 2.48 7.62
C ALA A 218 -8.40 3.76 6.96
N VAL A 219 -8.04 4.76 7.76
CA VAL A 219 -7.43 6.01 7.29
C VAL A 219 -6.05 5.75 6.70
N GLY A 220 -5.21 4.94 7.36
CA GLY A 220 -3.91 4.53 6.83
C GLY A 220 -4.04 3.79 5.49
N GLN A 221 -5.02 2.89 5.35
CA GLN A 221 -5.29 2.22 4.07
C GLN A 221 -5.75 3.20 2.98
N GLN A 222 -6.63 4.15 3.31
CA GLN A 222 -7.04 5.21 2.39
C GLN A 222 -5.82 6.03 1.92
N GLN A 223 -4.93 6.39 2.83
CA GLN A 223 -3.73 7.16 2.51
C GLN A 223 -2.78 6.36 1.61
N ALA A 224 -2.59 5.07 1.88
CA ALA A 224 -1.82 4.19 1.02
C ALA A 224 -2.39 4.16 -0.41
N ILE A 225 -3.71 4.01 -0.57
CA ILE A 225 -4.40 4.00 -1.87
C ILE A 225 -4.24 5.36 -2.59
N ALA A 226 -4.24 6.47 -1.86
CA ALA A 226 -3.98 7.79 -2.45
C ALA A 226 -2.56 7.87 -3.04
N PHE A 227 -1.56 7.37 -2.31
CA PHE A 227 -0.17 7.31 -2.78
C PHE A 227 0.03 6.34 -3.95
N GLU A 228 -0.69 5.20 -3.98
CA GLU A 228 -0.72 4.32 -5.15
C GLU A 228 -1.32 5.00 -6.40
N GLY A 229 -2.29 5.91 -6.21
CA GLY A 229 -2.78 6.77 -7.28
C GLY A 229 -1.69 7.69 -7.85
N ALA A 230 -0.87 8.29 -6.98
CA ALA A 230 0.28 9.09 -7.40
C ALA A 230 1.35 8.23 -8.12
N GLN A 231 1.60 7.00 -7.67
CA GLN A 231 2.46 6.04 -8.37
C GLN A 231 1.91 5.71 -9.76
N THR A 232 0.60 5.45 -9.86
CA THR A 232 -0.08 5.17 -11.14
C THR A 232 0.08 6.33 -12.12
N ARG A 233 -0.08 7.57 -11.65
CA ARG A 233 0.19 8.79 -12.44
C ARG A 233 1.63 8.83 -12.95
N LEU A 234 2.60 8.53 -12.09
CA LEU A 234 4.03 8.54 -12.45
C LEU A 234 4.35 7.48 -13.51
N THR A 235 3.93 6.23 -13.30
CA THR A 235 4.16 5.11 -14.23
C THR A 235 3.43 5.32 -15.56
N LEU A 236 2.20 5.86 -15.54
CA LEU A 236 1.47 6.20 -16.77
C LEU A 236 2.23 7.27 -17.58
N THR A 237 2.71 8.31 -16.90
CA THR A 237 3.48 9.38 -17.55
C THR A 237 4.77 8.82 -18.16
N GLN A 238 5.50 7.98 -17.42
CA GLN A 238 6.68 7.28 -17.92
C GLN A 238 6.38 6.45 -19.17
N ALA A 239 5.29 5.66 -19.15
CA ALA A 239 4.90 4.80 -20.26
C ALA A 239 4.57 5.61 -21.52
N VAL A 240 3.86 6.74 -21.38
CA VAL A 240 3.56 7.65 -22.50
C VAL A 240 4.84 8.22 -23.09
N ILE A 241 5.75 8.74 -22.27
CA ILE A 241 7.02 9.33 -22.75
C ILE A 241 7.89 8.26 -23.42
N ALA A 242 7.97 7.06 -22.84
CA ALA A 242 8.74 5.96 -23.41
C ALA A 242 8.21 5.56 -24.79
N GLN A 243 6.89 5.40 -24.93
CA GLN A 243 6.30 4.99 -26.20
C GLN A 243 6.33 6.09 -27.26
N TYR A 244 6.23 7.34 -26.86
CA TYR A 244 6.42 8.47 -27.76
C TYR A 244 7.88 8.60 -28.21
N THR A 245 8.85 8.38 -27.32
CA THR A 245 10.28 8.33 -27.66
C THR A 245 10.57 7.18 -28.63
N GLN A 246 9.92 6.05 -28.45
CA GLN A 246 10.00 4.92 -29.38
C GLN A 246 9.47 5.30 -30.77
N LEU A 247 8.33 6.00 -30.86
CA LEU A 247 7.80 6.50 -32.13
C LEU A 247 8.77 7.49 -32.82
N GLN A 248 9.36 8.42 -32.06
CA GLN A 248 10.39 9.34 -32.57
C GLN A 248 11.58 8.58 -33.18
N ARG A 249 12.09 7.56 -32.48
CA ARG A 249 13.18 6.70 -32.95
C ARG A 249 12.80 6.00 -34.26
N LEU A 250 11.65 5.35 -34.30
CA LEU A 250 11.20 4.58 -35.47
C LEU A 250 11.01 5.45 -36.71
N GLN A 251 10.44 6.64 -36.55
CA GLN A 251 10.25 7.59 -37.66
C GLN A 251 11.59 8.13 -38.17
N ALA A 252 12.53 8.44 -37.27
CA ALA A 252 13.88 8.83 -37.66
C ALA A 252 14.63 7.70 -38.38
N GLN A 253 14.49 6.45 -37.91
CA GLN A 253 15.07 5.27 -38.56
C GLN A 253 14.47 5.02 -39.94
N SER A 254 13.16 5.17 -40.10
CA SER A 254 12.47 5.05 -41.39
C SER A 254 13.01 6.06 -42.42
N ALA A 255 13.26 7.30 -41.99
CA ALA A 255 13.84 8.33 -42.85
C ALA A 255 15.28 8.00 -43.30
N VAL A 256 16.10 7.39 -42.42
CA VAL A 256 17.45 6.91 -42.79
C VAL A 256 17.36 5.71 -43.73
N LEU A 257 16.48 4.75 -43.44
CA LEU A 257 16.29 3.55 -44.24
C LEU A 257 15.83 3.87 -45.66
N ALA A 258 14.93 4.84 -45.84
CA ALA A 258 14.51 5.30 -47.16
C ALA A 258 15.70 5.78 -48.02
N LYS A 259 16.66 6.51 -47.42
CA LYS A 259 17.89 6.92 -48.10
C LYS A 259 18.78 5.72 -48.46
N ARG A 260 18.89 4.74 -47.57
CA ARG A 260 19.67 3.51 -47.83
C ARG A 260 19.08 2.69 -48.96
N ILE A 261 17.75 2.60 -49.06
CA ILE A 261 17.05 1.96 -50.18
C ILE A 261 17.39 2.67 -51.49
N GLN A 262 17.35 4.02 -51.54
CA GLN A 262 17.74 4.78 -52.73
C GLN A 262 19.20 4.53 -53.15
N LEU A 263 20.13 4.42 -52.20
CA LEU A 263 21.53 4.07 -52.49
C LEU A 263 21.66 2.63 -53.02
N ALA A 264 20.91 1.68 -52.44
CA ALA A 264 20.90 0.28 -52.87
C ALA A 264 20.32 0.13 -54.29
N GLU A 265 19.24 0.85 -54.61
CA GLU A 265 18.67 0.89 -55.96
C GLU A 265 19.66 1.48 -56.97
N SER A 266 20.30 2.61 -56.62
CA SER A 266 21.34 3.22 -57.45
C SER A 266 22.52 2.27 -57.70
N ARG A 267 22.90 1.49 -56.69
CA ARG A 267 23.96 0.47 -56.78
C ARG A 267 23.54 -0.67 -57.71
N GLN A 268 22.31 -1.17 -57.57
CA GLN A 268 21.79 -2.22 -58.43
C GLN A 268 21.78 -1.80 -59.91
N THR A 269 21.28 -0.60 -60.21
CA THR A 269 21.28 -0.05 -61.58
C THR A 269 22.70 0.05 -62.15
N LEU A 270 23.65 0.55 -61.36
CA LEU A 270 25.04 0.68 -61.79
C LEU A 270 25.72 -0.68 -61.99
N THR A 271 25.51 -1.64 -61.09
CA THR A 271 26.05 -3.00 -61.24
C THR A 271 25.49 -3.68 -62.48
N GLN A 272 24.18 -3.54 -62.75
CA GLN A 272 23.56 -4.06 -63.97
C GLN A 272 24.20 -3.47 -65.23
N ALA A 273 24.38 -2.16 -65.28
CA ALA A 273 25.00 -1.49 -66.43
C ALA A 273 26.44 -2.00 -66.69
N ARG A 274 27.21 -2.25 -65.63
CA ARG A 274 28.57 -2.78 -65.74
C ARG A 274 28.62 -4.24 -66.16
N ILE A 275 27.67 -5.07 -65.70
CA ILE A 275 27.53 -6.46 -66.18
C ILE A 275 27.20 -6.46 -67.68
N ASN A 276 26.23 -5.63 -68.11
CA ASN A 276 25.85 -5.51 -69.52
C ASN A 276 27.01 -5.02 -70.41
N ALA A 277 27.93 -4.23 -69.84
CA ALA A 277 29.15 -3.78 -70.50
C ALA A 277 30.32 -4.79 -70.43
N GLY A 278 30.11 -5.99 -69.85
CA GLY A 278 31.14 -7.02 -69.68
C GLY A 278 32.21 -6.70 -68.64
N LEU A 279 32.01 -5.69 -67.78
CA LEU A 279 32.97 -5.20 -66.80
C LEU A 279 32.84 -5.87 -65.42
N LEU A 280 31.80 -6.66 -65.19
CA LEU A 280 31.55 -7.39 -63.95
C LEU A 280 30.87 -8.74 -64.24
N PRO A 281 31.19 -9.81 -63.49
CA PRO A 281 30.46 -11.07 -63.59
C PRO A 281 29.04 -10.96 -62.99
N GLY A 282 28.11 -11.73 -63.53
CA GLY A 282 26.67 -11.64 -63.24
C GLY A 282 26.24 -12.04 -61.83
N ASP A 283 27.09 -12.77 -61.10
CA ASP A 283 26.90 -13.12 -59.70
C ASP A 283 26.86 -11.90 -58.76
N ASN A 284 27.54 -10.80 -59.12
CA ASN A 284 27.50 -9.53 -58.39
C ASN A 284 26.09 -8.91 -58.29
N GLN A 285 25.19 -9.25 -59.22
CA GLN A 285 23.81 -8.77 -59.20
C GLN A 285 23.03 -9.37 -58.02
N ARG A 286 23.22 -10.67 -57.74
CA ARG A 286 22.46 -11.39 -56.70
C ARG A 286 22.73 -10.83 -55.31
N GLY A 287 23.96 -10.46 -55.00
CA GLY A 287 24.31 -9.84 -53.71
C GLY A 287 23.59 -8.51 -53.47
N ASN A 288 23.48 -7.68 -54.51
CA ASN A 288 22.76 -6.40 -54.44
C ASN A 288 21.25 -6.60 -54.30
N GLU A 289 20.67 -7.54 -55.04
CA GLU A 289 19.24 -7.90 -54.93
C GLU A 289 18.88 -8.34 -53.50
N VAL A 290 19.66 -9.25 -52.92
CA VAL A 290 19.48 -9.70 -51.53
C VAL A 290 19.54 -8.53 -50.56
N SER A 291 20.50 -7.61 -50.73
CA SER A 291 20.62 -6.44 -49.87
C SER A 291 19.41 -5.51 -49.97
N LEU A 292 18.93 -5.23 -51.19
CA LEU A 292 17.74 -4.40 -51.41
C LEU A 292 16.48 -5.03 -50.82
N HIS A 293 16.28 -6.34 -51.03
CA HIS A 293 15.16 -7.07 -50.44
C HIS A 293 15.19 -7.03 -48.91
N ARG A 294 16.37 -7.14 -48.29
CA ARG A 294 16.53 -7.00 -46.83
C ARG A 294 16.17 -5.60 -46.33
N LEU A 295 16.56 -4.55 -47.04
CA LEU A 295 16.20 -3.17 -46.66
C LEU A 295 14.69 -2.93 -46.78
N ARG A 296 14.04 -3.46 -47.83
CA ARG A 296 12.58 -3.39 -48.00
C ARG A 296 11.84 -4.18 -46.92
N GLN A 297 12.35 -5.35 -46.54
CA GLN A 297 11.83 -6.10 -45.40
C GLN A 297 11.92 -5.29 -44.09
N GLN A 298 13.07 -4.64 -43.85
CA GLN A 298 13.25 -3.77 -42.69
C GLN A 298 12.29 -2.56 -42.69
N GLN A 299 11.94 -2.04 -43.87
CA GLN A 299 10.98 -0.94 -44.02
C GLN A 299 9.59 -1.35 -43.53
N SER A 300 9.12 -2.52 -43.94
CA SER A 300 7.85 -3.07 -43.46
C SER A 300 7.87 -3.32 -41.95
N ALA A 301 9.00 -3.81 -41.40
CA ALA A 301 9.14 -4.01 -39.96
C ALA A 301 9.07 -2.69 -39.17
N LEU A 302 9.76 -1.63 -39.62
CA LEU A 302 9.69 -0.31 -38.98
C LEU A 302 8.30 0.32 -39.08
N ALA A 303 7.58 0.11 -40.19
CA ALA A 303 6.20 0.56 -40.32
C ALA A 303 5.29 -0.13 -39.30
N GLN A 304 5.37 -1.46 -39.20
CA GLN A 304 4.62 -2.24 -38.21
C GLN A 304 4.94 -1.80 -36.77
N ASP A 305 6.21 -1.59 -36.44
CA ASP A 305 6.60 -1.13 -35.10
C ASP A 305 6.11 0.30 -34.81
N SER A 306 6.04 1.17 -35.84
CA SER A 306 5.49 2.52 -35.71
C SER A 306 3.99 2.48 -35.40
N ASP A 307 3.26 1.59 -36.05
CA ASP A 307 1.83 1.40 -35.80
C ASP A 307 1.60 0.80 -34.40
N ARG A 308 2.43 -0.17 -33.97
CA ARG A 308 2.40 -0.67 -32.60
C ARG A 308 2.66 0.45 -31.58
N ALA A 309 3.57 1.37 -31.89
CA ALA A 309 3.83 2.53 -31.03
C ALA A 309 2.62 3.46 -30.92
N ARG A 310 1.94 3.75 -32.03
CA ARG A 310 0.70 4.56 -32.07
C ARG A 310 -0.45 3.89 -31.33
N HIS A 311 -0.68 2.60 -31.55
CA HIS A 311 -1.75 1.86 -30.87
C HIS A 311 -1.55 1.84 -29.36
N ALA A 312 -0.32 1.66 -28.90
CA ALA A 312 -0.01 1.72 -27.47
C ALA A 312 -0.21 3.13 -26.89
N LEU A 313 0.19 4.19 -27.61
CA LEU A 313 -0.09 5.57 -27.20
C LEU A 313 -1.60 5.85 -27.15
N ALA A 314 -2.37 5.33 -28.10
CA ALA A 314 -3.82 5.46 -28.12
C ALA A 314 -4.43 4.79 -26.88
N ALA A 315 -4.02 3.56 -26.58
CA ALA A 315 -4.47 2.85 -25.39
C ALA A 315 -4.10 3.58 -24.07
N LEU A 316 -2.86 4.07 -23.95
CA LEU A 316 -2.40 4.83 -22.79
C LEU A 316 -3.15 6.16 -22.61
N THR A 317 -3.66 6.73 -23.70
CA THR A 317 -4.45 7.98 -23.69
C THR A 317 -5.96 7.74 -23.67
N GLY A 318 -6.41 6.50 -23.47
CA GLY A 318 -7.83 6.14 -23.36
C GLY A 318 -8.59 6.17 -24.70
N GLN A 319 -7.90 5.99 -25.82
CA GLN A 319 -8.46 6.09 -27.17
C GLN A 319 -8.45 4.75 -27.92
N GLY A 320 -9.30 4.63 -28.93
CA GLY A 320 -9.28 3.49 -29.87
C GLY A 320 -8.01 3.47 -30.73
N PRO A 321 -7.65 2.31 -31.32
CA PRO A 321 -6.36 2.11 -31.98
C PRO A 321 -6.08 3.11 -33.11
N ASP A 322 -7.10 3.51 -33.86
CA ASP A 322 -6.93 4.38 -35.03
C ASP A 322 -6.79 5.88 -34.70
N ALA A 323 -7.03 6.28 -33.46
CA ALA A 323 -7.11 7.69 -33.06
C ALA A 323 -5.80 8.47 -33.30
N LEU A 324 -4.67 7.77 -33.30
CA LEU A 324 -3.33 8.35 -33.46
C LEU A 324 -2.65 7.92 -34.77
N ASN A 325 -3.37 7.39 -35.76
CA ASN A 325 -2.78 6.95 -37.04
C ASN A 325 -2.05 8.09 -37.77
N ALA A 326 -2.56 9.31 -37.69
CA ALA A 326 -1.96 10.51 -38.27
C ALA A 326 -0.84 11.12 -37.40
N LEU A 327 -0.56 10.59 -36.20
CA LEU A 327 0.45 11.13 -35.32
C LEU A 327 1.84 11.01 -35.94
N GLN A 328 2.45 12.17 -36.17
CA GLN A 328 3.87 12.32 -36.50
C GLN A 328 4.57 12.89 -35.28
N ALA A 329 5.59 12.20 -34.80
CA ALA A 329 6.34 12.63 -33.64
C ALA A 329 7.29 13.76 -34.06
N ALA A 330 7.39 14.79 -33.22
CA ALA A 330 8.36 15.85 -33.43
C ALA A 330 9.79 15.27 -33.38
N LYS A 331 10.75 15.93 -34.01
CA LYS A 331 12.16 15.56 -33.85
C LYS A 331 12.56 15.72 -32.39
N SER A 332 13.28 14.74 -31.83
CA SER A 332 13.73 14.83 -30.43
C SER A 332 14.57 16.08 -30.21
N ALA A 333 14.21 16.88 -29.20
CA ALA A 333 14.97 18.02 -28.73
C ALA A 333 16.19 17.56 -27.90
N ALA A 334 17.09 18.52 -27.61
CA ALA A 334 18.17 18.31 -26.66
C ALA A 334 17.60 18.09 -25.25
N LEU A 335 18.21 17.18 -24.49
CA LEU A 335 17.79 16.90 -23.13
C LEU A 335 18.29 17.99 -22.18
N PRO A 336 17.46 18.39 -21.20
CA PRO A 336 17.92 19.29 -20.15
C PRO A 336 19.01 18.59 -19.32
N PRO A 337 20.01 19.34 -18.82
CA PRO A 337 21.01 18.78 -17.94
C PRO A 337 20.35 18.25 -16.67
N LEU A 338 20.76 17.06 -16.25
CA LEU A 338 20.46 16.50 -14.94
C LEU A 338 21.78 16.28 -14.21
N ASP A 339 21.89 16.86 -13.02
CA ASP A 339 22.98 16.58 -12.11
C ASP A 339 22.73 15.22 -11.44
N ALA A 340 23.31 14.17 -12.03
CA ALA A 340 23.18 12.81 -11.50
C ALA A 340 23.98 12.59 -10.22
N ASP A 341 24.91 13.50 -9.89
CA ASP A 341 25.69 13.43 -8.65
C ASP A 341 24.87 13.99 -7.46
N SER A 342 23.77 14.69 -7.74
CA SER A 342 22.81 15.19 -6.76
C SER A 342 21.72 14.18 -6.34
N LEU A 343 21.94 12.88 -6.58
CA LEU A 343 21.04 11.81 -6.14
C LEU A 343 21.26 11.48 -4.65
N HIS A 344 20.31 11.86 -3.79
CA HIS A 344 20.40 11.68 -2.35
C HIS A 344 19.30 10.76 -1.82
N ALA A 345 19.51 10.10 -0.67
CA ALA A 345 18.52 9.20 -0.01
C ALA A 345 17.20 9.92 0.24
N GLU A 346 17.30 11.23 0.52
CA GLU A 346 16.15 12.08 0.80
C GLU A 346 15.18 12.17 -0.39
N LEU A 347 15.67 12.02 -1.63
CA LEU A 347 14.82 11.96 -2.82
C LEU A 347 14.05 10.63 -2.92
N LEU A 348 14.59 9.52 -2.39
CA LEU A 348 13.83 8.26 -2.30
C LEU A 348 12.66 8.37 -1.32
N GLY A 349 12.82 9.15 -0.24
CA GLY A 349 11.72 9.48 0.67
C GLY A 349 10.54 10.19 0.00
N LYS A 350 10.74 10.73 -1.20
CA LYS A 350 9.72 11.37 -2.04
C LYS A 350 9.17 10.45 -3.14
N ARG A 351 9.30 9.12 -3.00
CA ARG A 351 8.64 8.19 -3.91
C ARG A 351 7.23 7.80 -3.41
N PRO A 352 6.21 7.79 -4.29
CA PRO A 352 4.86 7.41 -3.91
C PRO A 352 4.71 5.96 -3.44
N ASP A 353 5.48 5.02 -4.01
CA ASP A 353 5.46 3.60 -3.64
C ASP A 353 5.93 3.36 -2.19
N ILE A 354 7.03 3.99 -1.78
CA ILE A 354 7.53 3.96 -0.39
C ILE A 354 6.51 4.59 0.56
N ALA A 355 5.95 5.75 0.20
CA ALA A 355 4.94 6.41 1.00
C ALA A 355 3.68 5.54 1.19
N ALA A 356 3.25 4.83 0.14
CA ALA A 356 2.14 3.89 0.21
C ALA A 356 2.41 2.74 1.19
N GLN A 357 3.59 2.12 1.14
CA GLN A 357 3.93 1.04 2.08
C GLN A 357 4.05 1.55 3.51
N ARG A 358 4.60 2.74 3.73
CA ARG A 358 4.66 3.34 5.06
C ARG A 358 3.27 3.54 5.65
N ALA A 359 2.33 4.10 4.87
CA ALA A 359 0.95 4.28 5.29
C ALA A 359 0.27 2.93 5.61
N ARG A 360 0.63 1.84 4.94
CA ARG A 360 0.16 0.48 5.29
C ARG A 360 0.72 -0.02 6.61
N VAL A 361 1.99 0.26 6.92
CA VAL A 361 2.56 -0.09 8.22
C VAL A 361 1.81 0.65 9.34
N GLU A 362 1.53 1.94 9.15
CA GLU A 362 0.74 2.75 10.07
C GLU A 362 -0.69 2.21 10.22
N ALA A 363 -1.33 1.80 9.12
CA ALA A 363 -2.64 1.16 9.15
C ALA A 363 -2.65 -0.13 10.00
N MET A 364 -1.66 -1.00 9.80
CA MET A 364 -1.55 -2.25 10.56
C MET A 364 -1.22 -2.02 12.04
N ALA A 365 -0.53 -0.91 12.38
CA ALA A 365 -0.37 -0.51 13.77
C ALA A 365 -1.72 -0.19 14.44
N GLY A 366 -2.62 0.47 13.71
CA GLY A 366 -4.02 0.68 14.11
C GLY A 366 -4.77 -0.63 14.33
N ALA A 367 -4.63 -1.60 13.42
CA ALA A 367 -5.24 -2.93 13.54
C ALA A 367 -4.76 -3.69 14.79
N VAL A 368 -3.45 -3.64 15.10
CA VAL A 368 -2.88 -4.23 16.32
C VAL A 368 -3.44 -3.56 17.58
N LYS A 369 -3.60 -2.23 17.57
CA LYS A 369 -4.19 -1.47 18.68
C LYS A 369 -5.65 -1.87 18.90
N ALA A 370 -6.43 -2.01 17.82
CA ALA A 370 -7.82 -2.46 17.88
C ALA A 370 -7.94 -3.88 18.44
N ALA A 371 -7.15 -4.83 17.93
CA ALA A 371 -7.16 -6.21 18.43
C ALA A 371 -6.67 -6.32 19.89
N ARG A 372 -5.72 -5.49 20.31
CA ARG A 372 -5.29 -5.42 21.72
C ARG A 372 -6.41 -4.90 22.62
N ALA A 373 -7.26 -4.00 22.13
CA ALA A 373 -8.38 -3.47 22.88
C ALA A 373 -9.48 -4.52 23.15
N GLU A 374 -9.57 -5.61 22.36
CA GLU A 374 -10.51 -6.71 22.58
C GLU A 374 -10.28 -7.48 23.89
N PHE A 375 -9.10 -7.36 24.51
CA PHE A 375 -8.81 -7.97 25.82
C PHE A 375 -9.40 -7.19 27.01
N TYR A 376 -9.97 -6.01 26.76
CA TYR A 376 -10.51 -5.13 27.82
C TYR A 376 -12.04 -5.15 27.84
N PRO A 377 -12.68 -4.75 28.97
CA PRO A 377 -14.14 -4.69 29.05
C PRO A 377 -14.72 -3.72 28.03
N ASN A 378 -15.75 -4.16 27.30
CA ASN A 378 -16.55 -3.30 26.45
C ASN A 378 -17.68 -2.66 27.27
N ILE A 379 -17.96 -1.38 27.04
CA ILE A 379 -19.04 -0.63 27.70
C ILE A 379 -19.98 -0.13 26.61
N LYS A 380 -21.17 -0.74 26.54
CA LYS A 380 -22.21 -0.43 25.57
C LYS A 380 -23.39 0.20 26.27
N LEU A 381 -23.95 1.24 25.67
CA LEU A 381 -25.19 1.84 26.08
C LEU A 381 -26.28 1.56 25.07
N THR A 382 -27.42 1.06 25.54
CA THR A 382 -28.62 0.88 24.71
C THR A 382 -29.76 1.67 25.34
N ALA A 383 -30.48 2.46 24.54
CA ALA A 383 -31.68 3.16 24.95
C ALA A 383 -32.79 2.82 23.97
N PHE A 384 -34.02 2.69 24.44
CA PHE A 384 -35.14 2.41 23.56
C PHE A 384 -36.42 3.06 24.07
N ALA A 385 -37.31 3.38 23.13
CA ALA A 385 -38.64 3.89 23.41
C ALA A 385 -39.58 3.44 22.29
N GLY A 386 -40.82 3.11 22.64
CA GLY A 386 -41.76 2.58 21.68
C GLY A 386 -43.15 2.37 22.23
N GLN A 387 -43.95 1.71 21.42
CA GLN A 387 -45.30 1.29 21.73
C GLN A 387 -45.38 -0.24 21.62
N THR A 388 -46.03 -0.88 22.58
CA THR A 388 -46.32 -2.32 22.53
C THR A 388 -47.77 -2.59 22.95
N SER A 389 -48.45 -3.46 22.21
CA SER A 389 -49.86 -3.78 22.49
C SER A 389 -50.24 -5.19 22.02
N LEU A 390 -51.21 -5.80 22.69
CA LEU A 390 -51.82 -7.07 22.26
C LEU A 390 -52.87 -6.88 21.16
N GLU A 391 -53.33 -5.64 20.96
CA GLU A 391 -54.31 -5.29 19.92
C GLU A 391 -53.74 -4.18 19.05
N LEU A 392 -53.79 -4.35 17.72
CA LEU A 392 -53.20 -3.41 16.77
C LEU A 392 -53.82 -1.99 16.86
N ASN A 393 -55.13 -1.91 17.07
CA ASN A 393 -55.87 -0.65 17.24
C ASN A 393 -55.49 0.12 18.51
N LYS A 394 -54.91 -0.56 19.51
CA LYS A 394 -54.43 0.07 20.76
C LYS A 394 -52.96 0.46 20.70
N LEU A 395 -52.23 0.11 19.63
CA LEU A 395 -50.79 0.36 19.53
C LEU A 395 -50.41 1.85 19.61
N MET A 396 -51.28 2.77 19.18
CA MET A 396 -51.01 4.21 19.26
C MET A 396 -51.55 4.87 20.53
N ASN A 397 -52.08 4.09 21.49
CA ASN A 397 -52.57 4.62 22.75
C ASN A 397 -51.41 4.99 23.68
N GLY A 398 -51.59 6.04 24.51
CA GLY A 398 -50.57 6.45 25.48
C GLY A 398 -50.16 5.34 26.45
N ASP A 399 -51.10 4.48 26.83
CA ASP A 399 -50.88 3.35 27.76
C ASP A 399 -50.03 2.22 27.18
N SER A 400 -49.81 2.20 25.87
CA SER A 400 -48.92 1.23 25.19
C SER A 400 -47.45 1.65 25.23
N THR A 401 -47.15 2.82 25.80
CA THR A 401 -45.82 3.43 25.75
C THR A 401 -44.86 2.72 26.70
N PHE A 402 -43.70 2.34 26.20
CA PHE A 402 -42.61 1.82 27.02
C PHE A 402 -41.29 2.46 26.61
N TRP A 403 -40.38 2.58 27.57
CA TRP A 403 -39.02 3.04 27.33
C TRP A 403 -38.07 2.40 28.32
N GLY A 404 -36.79 2.38 27.98
CA GLY A 404 -35.75 1.82 28.82
C GLY A 404 -34.36 2.31 28.45
N PHE A 405 -33.47 2.20 29.43
CA PHE A 405 -32.06 2.52 29.29
C PHE A 405 -31.25 1.40 29.93
N MET A 406 -30.35 0.81 29.16
CA MET A 406 -29.64 -0.42 29.50
C MET A 406 -28.13 -0.23 29.23
N PRO A 407 -27.36 0.24 30.23
CA PRO A 407 -25.91 0.18 30.17
C PRO A 407 -25.47 -1.28 30.39
N ALA A 408 -24.56 -1.76 29.55
CA ALA A 408 -24.03 -3.11 29.60
C ALA A 408 -22.50 -3.06 29.59
N ILE A 409 -21.88 -3.87 30.46
CA ILE A 409 -20.43 -4.09 30.47
C ILE A 409 -20.20 -5.56 30.15
N SER A 410 -19.38 -5.84 29.14
CA SER A 410 -19.00 -7.21 28.77
C SER A 410 -17.48 -7.35 28.75
N LEU A 411 -16.94 -8.28 29.54
CA LEU A 411 -15.51 -8.62 29.53
C LEU A 411 -15.35 -10.05 29.00
N PRO A 412 -14.61 -10.26 27.91
CA PRO A 412 -14.30 -11.61 27.44
C PRO A 412 -13.33 -12.29 28.41
N ILE A 413 -13.81 -13.31 29.14
CA ILE A 413 -12.98 -14.06 30.10
C ILE A 413 -12.29 -15.24 29.42
N PHE A 414 -13.03 -16.01 28.62
CA PHE A 414 -12.52 -17.19 27.93
C PHE A 414 -13.17 -17.36 26.56
N HIS A 415 -12.38 -17.30 25.50
CA HIS A 415 -12.81 -17.42 24.10
C HIS A 415 -12.02 -18.53 23.36
N SER A 416 -11.58 -19.56 24.07
CA SER A 416 -10.82 -20.69 23.50
C SER A 416 -9.60 -20.29 22.64
N GLY A 417 -8.96 -19.16 22.96
CA GLY A 417 -7.81 -18.64 22.22
C GLY A 417 -8.12 -17.71 21.04
N ALA A 418 -9.39 -17.44 20.72
CA ALA A 418 -9.75 -16.67 19.52
C ALA A 418 -9.23 -15.23 19.54
N ILE A 419 -9.28 -14.55 20.69
CA ILE A 419 -8.81 -13.16 20.84
C ILE A 419 -7.26 -13.11 20.76
N GLN A 420 -6.59 -14.09 21.36
CA GLN A 420 -5.14 -14.26 21.24
C GLN A 420 -4.72 -14.52 19.78
N ALA A 421 -5.43 -15.41 19.08
CA ALA A 421 -5.17 -15.70 17.68
C ALA A 421 -5.42 -14.47 16.78
N ASN A 422 -6.45 -13.67 17.07
CA ASN A 422 -6.71 -12.42 16.34
C ASN A 422 -5.58 -11.39 16.55
N LEU A 423 -5.12 -11.18 17.80
CA LEU A 423 -3.98 -10.31 18.05
C LEU A 423 -2.70 -10.83 17.38
N GLY A 424 -2.45 -12.15 17.43
CA GLY A 424 -1.34 -12.78 16.71
C GLY A 424 -1.41 -12.54 15.20
N LYS A 425 -2.60 -12.68 14.60
CA LYS A 425 -2.84 -12.36 13.18
C LYS A 425 -2.53 -10.91 12.87
N GLN A 426 -2.98 -9.95 13.68
CA GLN A 426 -2.71 -8.53 13.43
C GLN A 426 -1.23 -8.18 13.61
N LYS A 427 -0.56 -8.76 14.61
CA LYS A 427 0.90 -8.61 14.80
C LYS A 427 1.66 -9.14 13.57
N ALA A 428 1.33 -10.33 13.09
CA ALA A 428 1.94 -10.89 11.89
C ALA A 428 1.63 -10.04 10.64
N GLY A 429 0.43 -9.47 10.54
CA GLY A 429 0.07 -8.53 9.47
C GLY A 429 0.89 -7.23 9.52
N TYR A 430 1.19 -6.71 10.71
CA TYR A 430 2.12 -5.60 10.89
C TYR A 430 3.53 -5.97 10.43
N ASP A 431 4.04 -7.13 10.82
CA ASP A 431 5.37 -7.60 10.39
C ASP A 431 5.44 -7.77 8.86
N LEU A 432 4.39 -8.32 8.23
CA LEU A 432 4.27 -8.39 6.76
C LEU A 432 4.32 -7.01 6.10
N ALA A 433 3.65 -6.02 6.68
CA ALA A 433 3.69 -4.65 6.18
C ALA A 433 5.09 -4.03 6.31
N VAL A 434 5.77 -4.25 7.45
CA VAL A 434 7.15 -3.77 7.66
C VAL A 434 8.11 -4.41 6.67
N HIS A 435 8.03 -5.72 6.45
CA HIS A 435 8.89 -6.39 5.48
C HIS A 435 8.59 -5.96 4.04
N SER A 436 7.33 -5.70 3.69
CA SER A 436 6.95 -5.15 2.38
C SER A 436 7.50 -3.74 2.17
N TYR A 437 7.45 -2.90 3.21
CA TYR A 437 8.09 -1.58 3.20
C TYR A 437 9.61 -1.70 3.02
N ASN A 438 10.28 -2.54 3.80
CA ASN A 438 11.72 -2.76 3.72
C ASN A 438 12.14 -3.23 2.31
N GLN A 439 11.40 -4.17 1.72
CA GLN A 439 11.64 -4.64 0.35
C GLN A 439 11.48 -3.49 -0.66
N THR A 440 10.42 -2.69 -0.54
CA THR A 440 10.17 -1.55 -1.44
C THR A 440 11.29 -0.50 -1.35
N VAL A 441 11.83 -0.25 -0.15
CA VAL A 441 12.99 0.63 0.02
C VAL A 441 14.22 0.08 -0.70
N LEU A 442 14.52 -1.23 -0.56
CA LEU A 442 15.65 -1.86 -1.24
C LEU A 442 15.49 -1.85 -2.77
N ASP A 443 14.29 -2.14 -3.26
CA ASP A 443 13.99 -2.09 -4.70
C ASP A 443 14.14 -0.66 -5.24
N ALA A 444 13.66 0.35 -4.50
CA ALA A 444 13.80 1.74 -4.88
C ALA A 444 15.28 2.21 -4.92
N MET A 445 16.11 1.74 -3.98
CA MET A 445 17.55 2.01 -3.99
C MET A 445 18.23 1.39 -5.22
N ARG A 446 17.89 0.14 -5.54
CA ARG A 446 18.39 -0.54 -6.73
C ARG A 446 17.95 0.20 -8.01
N ASP A 447 16.67 0.53 -8.14
CA ASP A 447 16.14 1.26 -9.30
C ASP A 447 16.86 2.62 -9.49
N ALA A 448 17.18 3.31 -8.40
CA ALA A 448 17.93 4.57 -8.44
C ALA A 448 19.38 4.37 -8.89
N ALA A 449 20.07 3.34 -8.37
CA ALA A 449 21.43 3.01 -8.79
C ALA A 449 21.49 2.61 -10.28
N ASP A 450 20.52 1.82 -10.74
CA ASP A 450 20.39 1.42 -12.14
C ASP A 450 20.08 2.63 -13.04
N ALA A 451 19.23 3.55 -12.58
CA ALA A 451 18.92 4.76 -13.32
C ALA A 451 20.13 5.72 -13.45
N VAL A 452 20.92 5.89 -12.38
CA VAL A 452 22.15 6.70 -12.41
C VAL A 452 23.18 6.09 -13.36
N SER A 453 23.47 4.80 -13.21
CA SER A 453 24.45 4.11 -14.07
C SER A 453 23.98 4.10 -15.54
N GLY A 454 22.69 3.86 -15.79
CA GLY A 454 22.08 3.94 -17.12
C GLY A 454 22.16 5.35 -17.72
N TRP A 455 21.94 6.39 -16.93
CA TRP A 455 22.18 7.77 -17.36
C TRP A 455 23.65 7.97 -17.72
N GLN A 456 24.60 7.71 -16.83
CA GLN A 456 26.03 7.92 -17.11
C GLN A 456 26.50 7.15 -18.37
N GLN A 457 26.13 5.88 -18.51
CA GLN A 457 26.55 5.03 -19.62
C GLN A 457 25.90 5.42 -20.95
N SER A 458 24.61 5.79 -20.96
CA SER A 458 23.95 6.26 -22.19
C SER A 458 24.56 7.57 -22.71
N GLY A 459 25.11 8.41 -21.83
CA GLY A 459 25.84 9.61 -22.22
C GLY A 459 27.12 9.27 -23.01
N LYS A 460 27.92 8.33 -22.50
CA LYS A 460 29.13 7.84 -23.17
C LYS A 460 28.81 7.18 -24.52
N GLN A 461 27.77 6.36 -24.57
CA GLN A 461 27.32 5.70 -25.80
C GLN A 461 26.90 6.70 -26.87
N LEU A 462 26.13 7.74 -26.50
CA LEU A 462 25.72 8.78 -27.43
C LEU A 462 26.91 9.55 -27.99
N GLU A 463 27.89 9.89 -27.14
CA GLU A 463 29.09 10.58 -27.58
C GLU A 463 29.93 9.73 -28.56
N GLN A 464 30.14 8.44 -28.24
CA GLN A 464 30.82 7.51 -29.13
C GLN A 464 30.08 7.35 -30.48
N ALA A 465 28.75 7.26 -30.45
CA ALA A 465 27.94 7.16 -31.68
C ALA A 465 28.02 8.44 -32.53
N ARG A 466 28.12 9.63 -31.90
CA ARG A 466 28.35 10.90 -32.60
C ARG A 466 29.71 10.95 -33.28
N GLN A 467 30.77 10.53 -32.58
CA GLN A 467 32.13 10.48 -33.12
C GLN A 467 32.24 9.49 -34.30
N ALA A 468 31.60 8.33 -34.18
CA ALA A 468 31.51 7.35 -35.26
C ALA A 468 30.78 7.90 -36.49
N GLN A 469 29.64 8.60 -36.29
CA GLN A 469 28.92 9.22 -37.38
C GLN A 469 29.73 10.34 -38.07
N ASP A 470 30.38 11.21 -37.31
CA ASP A 470 31.21 12.28 -37.88
C ASP A 470 32.37 11.69 -38.70
N SER A 471 33.04 10.67 -38.16
CA SER A 471 34.14 9.98 -38.85
C SER A 471 33.68 9.32 -40.16
N SER A 472 32.55 8.59 -40.14
CA SER A 472 31.99 7.98 -41.35
C SER A 472 31.45 9.02 -42.34
N GLY A 473 30.94 10.16 -41.85
CA GLY A 473 30.54 11.29 -42.69
C GLY A 473 31.72 11.86 -43.47
N ARG A 474 32.83 12.17 -42.79
CA ARG A 474 34.07 12.65 -43.43
C ARG A 474 34.66 11.63 -44.41
N ALA A 475 34.52 10.33 -44.13
CA ALA A 475 34.92 9.28 -45.05
C ALA A 475 34.07 9.27 -46.33
N ALA A 476 32.74 9.48 -46.21
CA ALA A 476 31.85 9.61 -47.36
C ALA A 476 32.15 10.86 -48.19
N ASP A 477 32.45 12.00 -47.55
CA ASP A 477 32.86 13.24 -48.24
C ASP A 477 34.18 13.05 -48.99
N SER A 478 35.14 12.36 -48.37
CA SER A 478 36.42 12.02 -49.00
C SER A 478 36.23 11.10 -50.21
N ALA A 479 35.34 10.11 -50.10
CA ALA A 479 34.98 9.26 -51.23
C ALA A 479 34.31 10.07 -52.35
N ALA A 480 33.45 11.04 -52.01
CA ALA A 480 32.81 11.91 -52.99
C ALA A 480 33.83 12.76 -53.75
N ALA A 481 34.82 13.34 -53.05
CA ALA A 481 35.91 14.09 -53.66
C ALA A 481 36.77 13.21 -54.60
N ARG A 482 37.15 12.00 -54.17
CA ARG A 482 37.92 11.04 -54.99
C ARG A 482 37.14 10.57 -56.21
N PHE A 483 35.83 10.38 -56.08
CA PHE A 483 34.96 10.05 -57.21
C PHE A 483 34.92 11.20 -58.22
N LYS A 484 34.75 12.45 -57.75
CA LYS A 484 34.76 13.65 -58.60
C LYS A 484 36.10 13.83 -59.33
N ALA A 485 37.20 13.41 -58.72
CA ALA A 485 38.54 13.40 -59.32
C ALA A 485 38.83 12.17 -60.20
N GLY A 486 37.89 11.23 -60.37
CA GLY A 486 38.07 10.03 -61.18
C GLY A 486 38.96 8.94 -60.56
N ILE A 487 39.32 9.06 -59.29
CA ILE A 487 40.26 8.15 -58.59
C ILE A 487 39.55 6.86 -58.15
N ILE A 488 38.27 6.95 -57.76
CA ILE A 488 37.46 5.80 -57.39
C ILE A 488 36.23 5.70 -58.28
N ASN A 489 35.67 4.49 -58.38
CA ASN A 489 34.42 4.29 -59.09
C ASN A 489 33.20 4.70 -58.23
N LYS A 490 32.02 4.79 -58.86
CA LYS A 490 30.78 5.18 -58.19
C LYS A 490 30.28 4.14 -57.16
N LEU A 491 30.61 2.84 -57.31
CA LEU A 491 30.23 1.81 -56.32
C LEU A 491 30.90 2.09 -54.98
N ASN A 492 32.19 2.40 -54.98
CA ASN A 492 32.94 2.75 -53.78
C ASN A 492 32.37 4.00 -53.06
N LEU A 493 31.87 4.99 -53.82
CA LEU A 493 31.16 6.13 -53.24
C LEU A 493 29.84 5.72 -52.59
N LEU A 494 29.03 4.90 -53.27
CA LEU A 494 27.76 4.40 -52.73
C LEU A 494 27.97 3.55 -51.46
N ASP A 495 29.07 2.81 -51.38
CA ASP A 495 29.46 2.06 -50.17
C ASP A 495 29.81 2.99 -49.00
N ALA A 496 30.62 4.02 -49.24
CA ALA A 496 30.96 4.99 -48.20
C ALA A 496 29.72 5.75 -47.70
N GLN A 497 28.79 6.10 -48.60
CA GLN A 497 27.52 6.73 -48.24
C GLN A 497 26.60 5.81 -47.42
N ASP A 498 26.48 4.52 -47.78
CA ASP A 498 25.69 3.56 -46.99
C ASP A 498 26.29 3.35 -45.58
N SER A 499 27.62 3.28 -45.48
CA SER A 499 28.33 3.18 -44.19
C SER A 499 28.05 4.39 -43.29
N ALA A 500 28.05 5.61 -43.84
CA ALA A 500 27.70 6.82 -43.10
C ALA A 500 26.24 6.82 -42.61
N LEU A 501 25.29 6.35 -43.44
CA LEU A 501 23.89 6.20 -43.04
C LEU A 501 23.72 5.12 -41.95
N ALA A 502 24.50 4.05 -41.98
CA ALA A 502 24.49 3.04 -40.92
C ALA A 502 24.94 3.62 -39.57
N GLN A 503 25.98 4.48 -39.55
CA GLN A 503 26.38 5.18 -38.31
C GLN A 503 25.35 6.23 -37.87
N GLN A 504 24.66 6.88 -38.81
CA GLN A 504 23.55 7.77 -38.47
C GLN A 504 22.40 7.00 -37.77
N SER A 505 22.07 5.80 -38.24
CA SER A 505 21.12 4.90 -37.57
C SER A 505 21.55 4.56 -36.14
N ALA A 506 22.83 4.18 -35.94
CA ALA A 506 23.35 3.88 -34.60
C ALA A 506 23.27 5.07 -33.64
N ARG A 507 23.54 6.30 -34.12
CA ARG A 507 23.36 7.52 -33.31
C ARG A 507 21.89 7.73 -32.92
N ILE A 508 20.94 7.53 -33.83
CA ILE A 508 19.50 7.67 -33.54
C ILE A 508 19.08 6.73 -32.41
N ASP A 509 19.57 5.49 -32.41
CA ASP A 509 19.29 4.54 -31.33
C ASP A 509 19.91 4.98 -30.00
N ALA A 510 21.14 5.49 -30.02
CA ALA A 510 21.80 6.04 -28.83
C ALA A 510 21.10 7.31 -28.29
N GLU A 511 20.59 8.17 -29.16
CA GLU A 511 19.79 9.36 -28.78
C GLU A 511 18.50 8.96 -28.07
N ALA A 512 17.79 7.96 -28.60
CA ALA A 512 16.59 7.42 -27.96
C ALA A 512 16.91 6.75 -26.62
N GLY A 513 17.97 5.95 -26.55
CA GLY A 513 18.43 5.32 -25.30
C GLY A 513 18.78 6.34 -24.22
N ARG A 514 19.46 7.44 -24.60
CA ARG A 514 19.77 8.55 -23.71
C ARG A 514 18.52 9.25 -23.17
N LYS A 515 17.50 9.46 -24.00
CA LYS A 515 16.22 10.04 -23.59
C LYS A 515 15.45 9.11 -22.63
N LEU A 516 15.44 7.81 -22.89
CA LEU A 516 14.83 6.83 -21.99
C LEU A 516 15.56 6.77 -20.63
N ALA A 517 16.89 6.88 -20.62
CA ALA A 517 17.65 6.96 -19.37
C ALA A 517 17.33 8.23 -18.57
N TRP A 518 17.15 9.37 -19.24
CA TRP A 518 16.70 10.62 -18.59
C TRP A 518 15.32 10.47 -17.92
N VAL A 519 14.39 9.84 -18.63
CA VAL A 519 13.04 9.53 -18.11
C VAL A 519 13.15 8.61 -16.89
N SER A 520 13.92 7.52 -17.00
CA SER A 520 14.15 6.56 -15.91
C SER A 520 14.67 7.25 -14.65
N LEU A 521 15.65 8.15 -14.81
CA LEU A 521 16.25 8.89 -13.70
C LEU A 521 15.22 9.77 -12.98
N ASN A 522 14.43 10.55 -13.71
CA ASN A 522 13.37 11.35 -13.09
C ASN A 522 12.32 10.49 -12.36
N THR A 523 11.95 9.35 -12.95
CA THR A 523 10.94 8.46 -12.36
C THR A 523 11.45 7.72 -11.13
N ALA A 524 12.71 7.27 -11.14
CA ALA A 524 13.34 6.60 -9.99
C ALA A 524 13.46 7.53 -8.77
N LEU A 525 13.49 8.85 -9.02
CA LEU A 525 13.49 9.91 -8.01
C LEU A 525 12.10 10.37 -7.57
N GLY A 526 11.03 9.67 -7.98
CA GLY A 526 9.66 10.00 -7.58
C GLY A 526 8.95 11.02 -8.46
N GLY A 527 9.59 11.53 -9.53
CA GLY A 527 8.94 12.35 -10.56
C GLY A 527 8.21 13.60 -10.04
N GLY A 528 8.80 14.27 -9.06
CA GLY A 528 8.25 15.50 -8.47
C GLY A 528 7.05 15.29 -7.54
N PHE A 529 6.82 14.05 -7.09
CA PHE A 529 5.90 13.79 -5.99
C PHE A 529 6.39 14.45 -4.70
N ASN A 530 5.46 15.06 -3.97
CA ASN A 530 5.71 15.55 -2.62
C ASN A 530 4.56 15.06 -1.74
N ALA A 531 4.87 14.19 -0.79
CA ALA A 531 3.97 13.86 0.30
C ALA A 531 3.94 15.06 1.24
N ALA A 532 3.20 16.11 0.89
CA ALA A 532 2.85 17.11 1.89
C ALA A 532 2.18 16.35 3.05
N PRO A 533 2.61 16.55 4.31
CA PRO A 533 1.90 15.96 5.43
C PRO A 533 0.45 16.46 5.36
N ALA A 534 -0.51 15.54 5.36
CA ALA A 534 -1.91 15.92 5.45
C ALA A 534 -2.03 16.79 6.70
N THR A 535 -2.32 18.08 6.53
CA THR A 535 -2.71 18.95 7.63
C THR A 535 -4.04 18.40 8.12
N HIS A 536 -3.97 17.63 9.21
CA HIS A 536 -5.14 17.15 9.93
C HIS A 536 -5.92 18.30 10.56
#